data_AF-F3G1L5-F1
#
_entry.id   AF-F3G1L5-F1
#
_cell.length_a   1.000
_cell.length_b   1.000
_cell.length_c   1.000
_cell.angle_alpha   90.00
_cell.angle_beta   90.00
_cell.angle_gamma   90.00
#
_symmetry.space_group_name_H-M   'P 1'
#
loop_
_entity.id
_entity.type
_entity.pdbx_description
1 polymer ?
#
loop_
_entity_poly.entity_id
_entity_poly.type
_entity_poly.pdbx_seq_one_letter_code
_entity_poly.pdbx_strand_id
1 'polypeptide(L)'
;KSLESSAKGIQDRLVSGGDKMAQPERERLELEFKQKARDFQFQSKELNEAKAVADREMLKQLKPKLDQAVEEVIKKGGFDLVFERGAVIDVKPQYDVTRQVIERMNQMK
;
A
#
# COMPACT_ATOMS: atom_id res chain seq x y z
N LYS A 1 6.89 4.32 -13.93
CA LYS A 1 6.62 5.75 -14.32
C LYS A 1 6.77 6.02 -15.82
N SER A 2 7.60 5.29 -16.57
CA SER A 2 7.78 5.54 -18.02
C SER A 2 6.52 5.30 -18.86
N LEU A 3 5.77 4.21 -18.60
CA LEU A 3 4.55 3.88 -19.37
C LEU A 3 3.43 4.90 -19.22
N GLU A 4 3.15 5.32 -17.98
CA GLU A 4 2.18 6.38 -17.69
C GLU A 4 2.56 7.70 -18.37
N SER A 5 3.82 8.13 -18.23
CA SER A 5 4.30 9.37 -18.85
C SER A 5 4.29 9.31 -20.37
N SER A 6 4.54 8.14 -20.96
CA SER A 6 4.52 7.93 -22.40
C SER A 6 3.10 7.93 -22.94
N ALA A 7 2.16 7.25 -22.25
CA ALA A 7 0.76 7.25 -22.61
C ALA A 7 0.17 8.67 -22.51
N LYS A 8 0.47 9.39 -21.43
CA LYS A 8 0.06 10.78 -21.26
C LYS A 8 0.62 11.70 -22.33
N GLY A 9 1.90 11.54 -22.68
CA GLY A 9 2.51 12.31 -23.77
C GLY A 9 1.88 12.05 -25.15
N ILE A 10 1.45 10.82 -25.44
CA ILE A 10 0.71 10.51 -26.67
C ILE A 10 -0.70 11.11 -26.62
N GLN A 11 -1.39 11.02 -25.48
CA GLN A 11 -2.70 11.64 -25.28
C GLN A 11 -2.63 13.16 -25.49
N ASP A 12 -1.65 13.84 -24.90
CA ASP A 12 -1.47 15.28 -25.02
C ASP A 12 -1.22 15.68 -26.50
N ARG A 13 -0.46 14.89 -27.27
CA ARG A 13 -0.26 15.11 -28.71
C ARG A 13 -1.52 14.89 -29.54
N LEU A 14 -2.28 13.85 -29.24
CA LEU A 14 -3.57 13.58 -29.89
C LEU A 14 -4.59 14.70 -29.62
N VAL A 15 -4.64 15.21 -28.39
CA VAL A 15 -5.57 16.29 -27.98
C VAL A 15 -5.14 17.66 -28.53
N SER A 16 -3.84 17.98 -28.54
CA SER A 16 -3.35 19.31 -28.95
C SER A 16 -3.13 19.46 -30.46
N GLY A 17 -2.89 18.37 -31.19
CA GLY A 17 -2.52 18.40 -32.61
C GLY A 17 -3.25 17.41 -33.50
N GLY A 18 -4.15 16.59 -32.96
CA GLY A 18 -4.80 15.48 -33.70
C GLY A 18 -5.56 15.94 -34.94
N ASP A 19 -6.18 17.11 -34.91
CA ASP A 19 -6.96 17.66 -36.03
C ASP A 19 -6.09 18.13 -37.21
N LYS A 20 -4.79 18.33 -36.99
CA LYS A 20 -3.82 18.74 -38.02
C LYS A 20 -2.94 17.58 -38.51
N MET A 21 -3.09 16.40 -37.93
CA MET A 21 -2.33 15.21 -38.33
C MET A 21 -2.94 14.53 -39.56
N ALA A 22 -2.09 13.86 -40.35
CA ALA A 22 -2.56 12.96 -41.38
C ALA A 22 -3.27 11.75 -40.74
N GLN A 23 -4.38 11.30 -41.34
CA GLN A 23 -5.19 10.17 -40.87
C GLN A 23 -4.35 8.93 -40.44
N PRO A 24 -3.35 8.47 -41.23
CA PRO A 24 -2.58 7.28 -40.88
C PRO A 24 -1.66 7.48 -39.66
N GLU A 25 -1.16 8.71 -39.47
CA GLU A 25 -0.30 9.04 -38.32
C GLU A 25 -1.12 9.10 -37.03
N ARG A 26 -2.33 9.67 -37.10
CA ARG A 26 -3.28 9.68 -35.99
C ARG A 26 -3.69 8.27 -35.58
N GLU A 27 -4.05 7.41 -36.52
CA GLU A 27 -4.42 6.01 -36.24
C GLU A 27 -3.28 5.23 -35.58
N ARG A 28 -2.03 5.45 -36.02
CA ARG A 28 -0.85 4.84 -35.39
C ARG A 28 -0.70 5.27 -33.94
N LEU A 29 -0.83 6.57 -33.65
CA LEU A 29 -0.71 7.11 -32.28
C LEU A 29 -1.87 6.64 -31.38
N GLU A 30 -3.09 6.54 -31.90
CA GLU A 30 -4.23 5.99 -31.14
C GLU A 30 -4.02 4.51 -30.79
N LEU A 31 -3.47 3.72 -31.71
CA LEU A 31 -3.14 2.31 -31.45
C LEU A 31 -2.03 2.19 -30.41
N GLU A 32 -0.96 2.96 -30.54
CA GLU A 32 0.16 2.98 -29.59
C GLU A 32 -0.29 3.42 -28.19
N PHE A 33 -1.15 4.44 -28.11
CA PHE A 33 -1.76 4.87 -26.85
C PHE A 33 -2.58 3.75 -26.21
N LYS A 34 -3.48 3.11 -26.97
CA LYS A 34 -4.31 1.99 -26.47
C LYS A 34 -3.45 0.84 -25.96
N GLN A 35 -2.37 0.51 -26.66
CA GLN A 35 -1.44 -0.53 -26.22
C GLN A 35 -0.76 -0.15 -24.90
N LYS A 36 -0.13 1.03 -24.82
CA LYS A 36 0.56 1.49 -23.61
C LYS A 36 -0.39 1.66 -22.42
N ALA A 37 -1.62 2.11 -22.66
CA ALA A 37 -2.63 2.25 -21.63
C ALA A 37 -3.03 0.89 -21.05
N ARG A 38 -3.21 -0.14 -21.90
CA ARG A 38 -3.48 -1.52 -21.43
C ARG A 38 -2.30 -2.09 -20.65
N ASP A 39 -1.08 -1.93 -21.15
CA ASP A 39 0.12 -2.43 -20.48
C ASP A 39 0.30 -1.77 -19.11
N PHE A 40 0.07 -0.46 -19.02
CA PHE A 40 0.10 0.26 -17.75
C PHE A 40 -0.97 -0.24 -16.78
N GLN A 41 -2.21 -0.42 -17.25
CA GLN A 41 -3.30 -0.93 -16.42
C GLN A 41 -2.98 -2.34 -15.89
N PHE A 42 -2.44 -3.22 -16.74
CA PHE A 42 -2.02 -4.56 -16.36
C PHE A 42 -0.92 -4.54 -15.30
N GLN A 43 0.16 -3.80 -15.53
CA GLN A 43 1.27 -3.68 -14.57
C GLN A 43 0.85 -3.03 -13.25
N SER A 44 -0.06 -2.04 -13.30
CA SER A 44 -0.60 -1.41 -12.09
C SER A 44 -1.39 -2.42 -11.26
N LYS A 45 -2.23 -3.24 -11.92
CA LYS A 45 -2.96 -4.31 -11.24
C LYS A 45 -2.01 -5.34 -10.62
N GLU A 46 -1.03 -5.82 -11.39
CA GLU A 46 -0.04 -6.79 -10.92
C GLU A 46 0.77 -6.26 -9.73
N LEU A 47 1.21 -5.00 -9.79
CA LEU A 47 1.92 -4.34 -8.69
C LEU A 47 1.06 -4.24 -7.43
N ASN A 48 -0.22 -3.86 -7.57
CA ASN A 48 -1.14 -3.77 -6.44
C ASN A 48 -1.39 -5.14 -5.81
N GLU A 49 -1.53 -6.19 -6.62
CA GLU A 49 -1.67 -7.56 -6.15
C GLU A 49 -0.40 -8.05 -5.43
N ALA A 50 0.77 -7.82 -6.02
CA ALA A 50 2.06 -8.16 -5.42
C ALA A 50 2.27 -7.42 -4.09
N LYS A 51 1.90 -6.12 -4.03
CA LYS A 51 1.91 -5.34 -2.80
C LYS A 51 0.99 -5.93 -1.74
N ALA A 52 -0.25 -6.26 -2.10
CA ALA A 52 -1.20 -6.86 -1.17
C ALA A 52 -0.71 -8.21 -0.62
N VAL A 53 -0.06 -9.02 -1.45
CA VAL A 53 0.57 -10.28 -1.02
C VAL A 53 1.73 -10.00 -0.06
N ALA A 54 2.64 -9.09 -0.40
CA ALA A 54 3.76 -8.72 0.45
C ALA A 54 3.30 -8.16 1.80
N ASP A 55 2.29 -7.29 1.81
CA ASP A 55 1.71 -6.72 3.03
C ASP A 55 1.10 -7.84 3.91
N ARG A 56 0.41 -8.83 3.31
CA ARG A 56 -0.12 -10.00 4.06
C ARG A 56 0.97 -10.89 4.64
N GLU A 57 2.02 -11.18 3.87
CA GLU A 57 3.15 -11.99 4.36
C GLU A 57 3.92 -11.27 5.48
N MET A 58 4.10 -9.96 5.35
CA MET A 58 4.67 -9.13 6.43
C MET A 58 3.81 -9.21 7.70
N LEU A 59 2.49 -9.08 7.58
CA LEU A 59 1.58 -9.21 8.73
C LEU A 59 1.63 -10.61 9.37
N LYS A 60 1.71 -11.68 8.57
CA LYS A 60 1.89 -13.05 9.08
C LYS A 60 3.15 -13.20 9.92
N GLN A 61 4.24 -12.53 9.53
CA GLN A 61 5.50 -12.57 10.28
C GLN A 61 5.47 -11.67 11.52
N LEU A 62 4.81 -10.51 11.44
CA LEU A 62 4.74 -9.55 12.54
C LEU A 62 3.74 -9.94 13.61
N LYS A 63 2.64 -10.61 13.26
CA LYS A 63 1.59 -10.98 14.22
C LYS A 63 2.12 -11.82 15.40
N PRO A 64 2.90 -12.90 15.19
CA PRO A 64 3.48 -13.65 16.30
C PRO A 64 4.40 -12.80 17.20
N LYS A 65 5.18 -11.88 16.62
CA LYS A 65 6.04 -10.97 17.39
C LYS A 65 5.22 -9.99 18.23
N LEU A 66 4.11 -9.48 17.68
CA LEU A 66 3.18 -8.64 18.41
C LEU A 66 2.53 -9.42 19.56
N ASP A 67 2.01 -10.61 19.29
CA ASP A 67 1.35 -11.45 20.30
C ASP A 67 2.32 -11.77 21.46
N GLN A 68 3.58 -12.10 21.16
CA GLN A 68 4.62 -12.32 22.18
C GLN A 68 4.95 -11.06 22.98
N ALA A 69 5.06 -9.89 22.32
CA ALA A 69 5.34 -8.64 23.00
C ALA A 69 4.19 -8.22 23.93
N VAL A 70 2.94 -8.42 23.50
CA VAL A 70 1.75 -8.19 24.33
C VAL A 70 1.77 -9.12 25.55
N GLU A 71 2.00 -10.42 25.36
CA GLU A 71 2.05 -11.38 26.46
C GLU A 71 3.11 -11.01 27.51
N GLU A 72 4.28 -10.55 27.07
CA GLU A 72 5.33 -10.12 27.99
C GLU A 72 5.00 -8.85 28.75
N VAL A 73 4.35 -7.88 28.09
CA VAL A 73 3.88 -6.65 28.76
C VAL A 73 2.79 -6.97 29.77
N ILE A 74 1.87 -7.88 29.45
CA ILE A 74 0.84 -8.39 30.36
C ILE A 74 1.50 -8.99 31.61
N LYS A 75 2.43 -9.93 31.42
CA LYS A 75 3.11 -10.61 32.55
C LYS A 75 3.94 -9.66 33.40
N LYS A 76 4.72 -8.76 32.79
CA LYS A 76 5.60 -7.82 33.52
C LYS A 76 4.82 -6.71 34.22
N GLY A 77 3.73 -6.24 33.61
CA GLY A 77 2.88 -5.20 34.18
C GLY A 77 1.85 -5.72 35.19
N GLY A 78 1.68 -7.05 35.29
CA GLY A 78 0.68 -7.66 36.16
C GLY A 78 -0.75 -7.33 35.73
N PHE A 79 -0.99 -7.22 34.43
CA PHE A 79 -2.32 -6.92 33.89
C PHE A 79 -3.14 -8.22 33.78
N ASP A 80 -4.35 -8.22 34.31
CA ASP A 80 -5.27 -9.36 34.14
C ASP A 80 -6.05 -9.29 32.83
N LEU A 81 -6.26 -8.07 32.31
CA LEU A 81 -7.04 -7.80 31.10
C LEU A 81 -6.41 -6.67 30.29
N VAL A 82 -6.42 -6.83 28.96
CA VAL A 82 -6.04 -5.79 27.99
C VAL A 82 -7.14 -5.69 26.94
N PHE A 83 -7.56 -4.47 26.64
CA PHE A 83 -8.58 -4.18 25.65
C PHE A 83 -7.95 -3.63 24.37
N GLU A 84 -8.49 -4.01 23.22
CA GLU A 84 -8.12 -3.37 21.95
C GLU A 84 -8.55 -1.90 21.97
N ARG A 85 -7.70 -1.00 21.44
CA ARG A 85 -7.96 0.45 21.44
C ARG A 85 -9.28 0.83 20.77
N GLY A 86 -9.70 0.08 19.75
CA GLY A 86 -10.97 0.31 19.03
C GLY A 86 -12.23 -0.04 19.83
N ALA A 87 -12.10 -0.85 20.89
CA ALA A 87 -13.20 -1.19 21.80
C ALA A 87 -13.36 -0.20 22.97
N VAL A 88 -12.46 0.79 23.07
CA VAL A 88 -12.39 1.72 24.21
C VAL A 88 -12.70 3.14 23.74
N ILE A 89 -13.75 3.75 24.30
CA ILE A 89 -14.19 5.10 23.94
C ILE A 89 -13.14 6.14 24.35
N ASP A 90 -12.68 6.07 25.61
CA ASP A 90 -11.63 6.95 26.14
C ASP A 90 -10.73 6.20 27.13
N VAL A 91 -9.45 6.54 27.14
CA VAL A 91 -8.43 5.92 28.00
C VAL A 91 -7.37 6.94 28.36
N LYS A 92 -7.06 7.04 29.67
CA LYS A 92 -5.95 7.89 30.13
C LYS A 92 -4.61 7.29 29.68
N PRO A 93 -3.61 8.10 29.30
CA PRO A 93 -2.32 7.61 28.82
C PRO A 93 -1.62 6.62 29.77
N GLN A 94 -1.80 6.77 31.08
CA GLN A 94 -1.25 5.87 32.10
C GLN A 94 -1.79 4.43 32.03
N TYR A 95 -2.92 4.19 31.36
CA TYR A 95 -3.50 2.86 31.16
C TYR A 95 -3.27 2.34 29.73
N ASP A 96 -2.64 3.13 28.86
CA ASP A 96 -2.31 2.74 27.50
C ASP A 96 -0.93 2.07 27.48
N VAL A 97 -0.91 0.77 27.19
CA VAL A 97 0.31 -0.05 27.13
C VAL A 97 0.94 -0.10 25.74
N THR A 98 0.34 0.54 24.72
CA THR A 98 0.79 0.48 23.31
C THR A 98 2.28 0.79 23.16
N ARG A 99 2.76 1.83 23.86
CA ARG A 99 4.18 2.21 23.81
C ARG A 99 5.10 1.12 24.39
N GLN A 100 4.71 0.50 25.50
CA GLN A 100 5.47 -0.58 26.13
C GLN A 100 5.56 -1.79 25.19
N VAL A 101 4.45 -2.11 24.50
CA VAL A 101 4.41 -3.19 23.50
C VAL A 101 5.33 -2.87 22.32
N ILE A 102 5.30 -1.64 21.79
CA ILE A 102 6.19 -1.22 20.69
C ILE A 102 7.66 -1.31 21.09
N GLU A 103 8.02 -0.81 22.27
CA GLU A 103 9.37 -0.89 22.80
C GLU A 103 9.82 -2.35 22.93
N ARG A 104 8.93 -3.23 23.42
CA ARG A 104 9.23 -4.65 23.53
C ARG A 104 9.41 -5.33 22.17
N MET A 105 8.53 -5.06 21.20
CA MET A 105 8.65 -5.58 19.84
C MET A 105 9.96 -5.15 19.18
N ASN A 106 10.40 -3.90 19.37
CA ASN A 106 11.65 -3.39 18.81
C ASN A 106 12.89 -4.07 19.41
N GLN A 107 12.80 -4.55 20.66
CA GLN A 107 13.85 -5.34 21.31
C GLN A 107 13.87 -6.81 20.86
N MET A 108 12.84 -7.28 20.14
CA MET A 108 12.76 -8.63 19.55
C MET A 108 13.24 -8.66 18.08
N LYS A 109 13.85 -7.56 17.61
CA LYS A 109 14.55 -7.51 16.32
C LYS A 109 15.83 -8.32 16.39
#